data_AF-E8V7X5-F1
#
_entry.id   AF-E8V7X5-F1
#
_cell.length_a   1.000
_cell.length_b   1.000
_cell.length_c   1.000
_cell.angle_alpha   90.00
_cell.angle_beta   90.00
_cell.angle_gamma   90.00
#
_symmetry.space_group_name_H-M   'P 1'
#
loop_
_entity.id
_entity.type
_entity.pdbx_description
1 polymer ?
#
loop_
_entity_poly.entity_id
_entity_poly.type
_entity_poly.pdbx_seq_one_letter_code
_entity_poly.pdbx_strand_id
1 'polypeptide(L)'
;MLHFKLLGTAAGGGFPQWNCACQLCDLCRKQPLRAAARLQLQSAISSDGENWFLLNASPDLRSQIEATPELQPVATKGQRNTPIRAIILTSADLDQVLGLLLLREFQPLLVYATSVVRQTLQANSFFRMLDRLPGQITWIDIRPNESFPLADSQIVCTPIPLPGALPFYASTIPGAPEGEASIGLLLECEGKRIAYTPSVPEVTDNLRHLYRSCEAIMMDATFWSDTELNRLQTGTPLARSIGHVPLGGEDGTLALLSNINVPTKVLIHINNSNPILDPLSAEHEETLRAGWQIGHDGWELTLHPSSKAAA
;
A
#
# COMPACT_ATOMS: atom_id res chain seq x y z
N MET A 1 -13.31 14.93 8.25
CA MET A 1 -12.38 14.00 8.96
C MET A 1 -11.69 13.14 7.91
N LEU A 2 -10.53 12.58 8.22
CA LEU A 2 -9.83 11.65 7.33
C LEU A 2 -9.51 10.35 8.07
N HIS A 3 -10.15 9.26 7.67
CA HIS A 3 -9.98 7.93 8.22
C HIS A 3 -9.07 7.11 7.31
N PHE A 4 -8.06 6.46 7.86
CA PHE A 4 -7.15 5.59 7.14
C PHE A 4 -7.00 4.26 7.89
N LYS A 5 -7.04 3.14 7.18
CA LYS A 5 -6.89 1.79 7.74
C LYS A 5 -5.89 0.97 6.93
N LEU A 6 -5.03 0.23 7.62
CA LEU A 6 -4.18 -0.81 7.03
C LEU A 6 -4.91 -2.15 7.11
N LEU A 7 -5.37 -2.66 5.98
CA LEU A 7 -6.12 -3.93 5.91
C LEU A 7 -5.19 -5.15 5.84
N GLY A 8 -4.02 -4.95 5.23
CA GLY A 8 -2.89 -5.88 5.22
C GLY A 8 -1.60 -5.07 5.27
N THR A 9 -0.52 -5.65 5.77
CA THR A 9 0.75 -4.94 6.00
C THR A 9 1.99 -5.65 5.47
N ALA A 10 1.86 -6.90 5.02
CA ALA A 10 2.97 -7.64 4.45
C ALA A 10 3.21 -7.30 2.96
N ALA A 11 4.42 -7.53 2.48
CA ALA A 11 4.72 -7.54 1.05
C ALA A 11 4.10 -8.76 0.35
N GLY A 12 4.34 -8.91 -0.95
CA GLY A 12 3.96 -10.08 -1.74
C GLY A 12 4.21 -11.42 -1.04
N GLY A 13 3.20 -12.28 -1.04
CA GLY A 13 3.24 -13.61 -0.40
C GLY A 13 2.76 -13.65 1.05
N GLY A 14 2.62 -12.50 1.72
CA GLY A 14 2.11 -12.42 3.09
C GLY A 14 3.12 -12.89 4.15
N PHE A 15 2.70 -12.90 5.42
CA PHE A 15 3.47 -13.44 6.53
C PHE A 15 2.58 -14.31 7.42
N PRO A 16 2.85 -15.61 7.57
CA PRO A 16 3.92 -16.37 6.94
C PRO A 16 3.61 -16.63 5.46
N GLN A 17 4.63 -16.60 4.59
CA GLN A 17 4.43 -16.94 3.19
C GLN A 17 4.22 -18.45 3.01
N TRP A 18 3.28 -18.82 2.13
CA TRP A 18 2.74 -20.19 1.99
C TRP A 18 3.82 -21.28 1.80
N ASN A 19 4.87 -21.00 1.03
CA ASN A 19 5.98 -21.92 0.74
C ASN A 19 7.29 -21.56 1.46
N CYS A 20 7.27 -20.63 2.41
CA CYS A 20 8.47 -20.17 3.10
C CYS A 20 8.62 -20.85 4.46
N ALA A 21 9.81 -21.42 4.72
CA ALA A 21 10.20 -22.01 5.99
C ALA A 21 11.37 -21.24 6.64
N CYS A 22 11.57 -19.96 6.29
CA CYS A 22 12.55 -19.12 6.98
C CYS A 22 12.22 -19.02 8.48
N GLN A 23 13.21 -18.61 9.27
CA GLN A 23 13.08 -18.52 10.73
C GLN A 23 11.83 -17.74 11.17
N LEU A 24 11.49 -16.63 10.51
CA LEU A 24 10.34 -15.81 10.86
C LEU A 24 9.01 -16.46 10.47
N CYS A 25 8.93 -17.10 9.29
CA CYS A 25 7.72 -17.81 8.89
C CYS A 25 7.46 -19.04 9.79
N ASP A 26 8.52 -19.76 10.19
CA ASP A 26 8.43 -20.85 11.17
C ASP A 26 8.03 -20.32 12.56
N LEU A 27 8.60 -19.19 12.98
CA LEU A 27 8.25 -18.52 14.23
C LEU A 27 6.78 -18.11 14.26
N CYS A 28 6.27 -17.52 13.18
CA CYS A 28 4.86 -17.14 13.06
C CYS A 28 3.94 -18.36 13.20
N ARG A 29 4.29 -19.49 12.57
CA ARG A 29 3.49 -20.73 12.66
C ARG A 29 3.52 -21.35 14.05
N LYS A 30 4.68 -21.36 14.72
CA LYS A 30 4.86 -22.01 16.04
C LYS A 30 4.52 -21.12 17.23
N GLN A 31 4.67 -19.82 17.08
CA GLN A 31 4.51 -18.80 18.13
C GLN A 31 3.79 -17.55 17.59
N PRO A 32 2.53 -17.68 17.13
CA PRO A 32 1.79 -16.57 16.51
C PRO A 32 1.55 -15.37 17.44
N LEU A 33 1.59 -15.57 18.77
CA LEU A 33 1.52 -14.46 19.74
C LEU A 33 2.80 -13.61 19.77
N ARG A 34 3.95 -14.17 19.37
CA ARG A 34 5.21 -13.43 19.24
C ARG A 34 5.30 -12.77 17.88
N ALA A 35 5.02 -13.50 16.81
CA ALA A 35 5.08 -13.00 15.45
C ALA A 35 3.71 -13.19 14.77
N ALA A 36 2.87 -12.16 14.83
CA ALA A 36 1.51 -12.22 14.28
C ALA A 36 1.52 -12.35 12.75
N ALA A 37 0.58 -13.14 12.23
CA ALA A 37 0.35 -13.26 10.79
C ALA A 37 -0.14 -11.92 10.20
N ARG A 38 0.17 -11.68 8.93
CA ARG A 38 -0.16 -10.48 8.17
C ARG A 38 -0.57 -10.83 6.74
N LEU A 39 -1.65 -10.22 6.30
CA LEU A 39 -2.17 -10.22 4.94
C LEU A 39 -1.33 -9.27 4.06
N GLN A 40 -1.34 -9.52 2.76
CA GLN A 40 -0.64 -8.71 1.77
C GLN A 40 -1.21 -7.28 1.71
N LEU A 41 -0.32 -6.31 1.53
CA LEU A 41 -0.62 -4.89 1.69
C LEU A 41 -1.86 -4.44 0.94
N GLN A 42 -2.79 -3.87 1.69
CA GLN A 42 -3.90 -3.09 1.17
C GLN A 42 -4.31 -2.08 2.23
N SER A 43 -4.69 -0.89 1.82
CA SER A 43 -5.21 0.14 2.72
C SER A 43 -6.59 0.61 2.29
N ALA A 44 -7.32 1.25 3.20
CA ALA A 44 -8.57 1.92 2.89
C ALA A 44 -8.58 3.32 3.47
N ILE A 45 -9.18 4.25 2.74
CA ILE A 45 -9.35 5.65 3.17
C ILE A 45 -10.79 6.11 3.02
N SER A 46 -11.26 6.97 3.92
CA SER A 46 -12.60 7.55 3.89
C SER A 46 -12.63 8.94 4.51
N SER A 47 -13.54 9.80 4.04
CA SER A 47 -13.78 11.14 4.62
C SER A 47 -15.02 11.19 5.51
N ASP A 48 -15.84 10.14 5.52
CA ASP A 48 -17.12 10.07 6.21
C ASP A 48 -17.33 8.78 7.02
N GLY A 49 -16.43 7.80 6.91
CA GLY A 49 -16.52 6.49 7.57
C GLY A 49 -17.52 5.52 6.93
N GLU A 50 -18.24 5.95 5.87
CA GLU A 50 -19.25 5.14 5.18
C GLU A 50 -18.87 4.78 3.76
N ASN A 51 -18.16 5.66 3.06
CA ASN A 51 -17.72 5.50 1.69
C ASN A 51 -16.20 5.34 1.69
N TRP A 52 -15.74 4.17 1.28
CA TRP A 52 -14.33 3.77 1.40
C TRP A 52 -13.67 3.62 0.03
N PHE A 53 -12.41 4.01 -0.05
CA PHE A 53 -11.57 3.91 -1.23
C PHE A 53 -10.41 2.98 -0.91
N LEU A 54 -10.21 1.94 -1.71
CA LEU A 54 -9.10 1.01 -1.52
C LEU A 54 -7.85 1.55 -2.19
N LEU A 55 -6.72 1.43 -1.49
CA LEU A 55 -5.39 1.65 -2.05
C LEU A 55 -4.83 0.25 -2.35
N ASN A 56 -4.71 -0.05 -3.65
CA ASN A 56 -4.49 -1.38 -4.22
C ASN A 56 -5.63 -2.38 -3.97
N ALA A 57 -5.53 -3.53 -4.62
CA ALA A 57 -6.45 -4.67 -4.52
C ALA A 57 -5.64 -5.96 -4.33
N SER A 58 -5.40 -6.34 -3.08
CA SER A 58 -4.57 -7.47 -2.67
C SER A 58 -5.22 -8.83 -2.97
N PRO A 59 -4.43 -9.91 -3.17
CA PRO A 59 -4.95 -11.28 -3.21
C PRO A 59 -5.76 -11.67 -1.96
N ASP A 60 -5.50 -11.03 -0.82
CA ASP A 60 -6.18 -11.29 0.45
C ASP A 60 -7.49 -10.50 0.63
N LEU A 61 -7.94 -9.78 -0.40
CA LEU A 61 -9.06 -8.82 -0.35
C LEU A 61 -10.29 -9.34 0.36
N ARG A 62 -10.69 -10.60 0.12
CA ARG A 62 -11.86 -11.18 0.80
C ARG A 62 -11.66 -11.22 2.31
N SER A 63 -10.54 -11.75 2.78
CA SER A 63 -10.22 -11.82 4.21
C SER A 63 -10.13 -10.43 4.84
N GLN A 64 -9.59 -9.47 4.10
CA GLN A 64 -9.49 -8.07 4.51
C GLN A 64 -10.84 -7.39 4.70
N ILE A 65 -11.78 -7.61 3.77
CA ILE A 65 -13.16 -7.10 3.88
C ILE A 65 -13.89 -7.76 5.06
N GLU A 66 -13.80 -9.08 5.19
CA GLU A 66 -14.48 -9.80 6.28
C GLU A 66 -13.92 -9.43 7.67
N ALA A 67 -12.63 -9.06 7.76
CA ALA A 67 -12.02 -8.58 9.00
C ALA A 67 -12.32 -7.11 9.32
N THR A 68 -12.90 -6.35 8.38
CA THR A 68 -13.12 -4.90 8.51
C THR A 68 -14.62 -4.58 8.36
N PRO A 69 -15.38 -4.50 9.46
CA PRO A 69 -16.83 -4.30 9.43
C PRO A 69 -17.32 -3.13 8.58
N GLU A 70 -16.55 -2.03 8.52
CA GLU A 70 -16.88 -0.83 7.75
C GLU A 70 -16.83 -1.05 6.22
N LEU A 71 -16.24 -2.14 5.76
CA LEU A 71 -16.20 -2.54 4.34
C LEU A 71 -17.26 -3.59 3.97
N GLN A 72 -18.02 -4.09 4.94
CA GLN A 72 -19.02 -5.13 4.74
C GLN A 72 -20.34 -4.56 4.18
N PRO A 73 -21.12 -5.35 3.42
CA PRO A 73 -22.47 -4.97 3.04
C PRO A 73 -23.36 -4.75 4.26
N VAL A 74 -24.19 -3.72 4.23
CA VAL A 74 -25.21 -3.47 5.26
C VAL A 74 -26.59 -3.86 4.74
N ALA A 75 -27.31 -4.70 5.50
CA ALA A 75 -28.60 -5.24 5.07
C ALA A 75 -29.66 -4.16 4.76
N THR A 76 -29.55 -3.00 5.41
CA THR A 76 -30.42 -1.83 5.17
C THR A 76 -30.25 -1.19 3.79
N LYS A 77 -29.11 -1.43 3.11
CA LYS A 77 -28.83 -0.98 1.73
C LYS A 77 -29.12 -2.06 0.68
N GLY A 78 -29.86 -3.12 1.05
CA GLY A 78 -30.28 -4.22 0.16
C GLY A 78 -29.39 -5.46 0.23
N GLN A 79 -29.77 -6.53 -0.48
CA GLN A 79 -29.10 -7.84 -0.40
C GLN A 79 -27.67 -7.86 -0.99
N ARG A 80 -27.36 -6.93 -1.91
CA ARG A 80 -26.05 -6.79 -2.54
C ARG A 80 -25.67 -5.32 -2.58
N ASN A 81 -24.70 -4.94 -1.76
CA ASN A 81 -24.15 -3.58 -1.71
C ASN A 81 -22.68 -3.64 -1.25
N THR A 82 -21.95 -2.55 -1.41
CA THR A 82 -20.62 -2.41 -0.83
C THR A 82 -20.35 -0.95 -0.45
N PRO A 83 -19.65 -0.70 0.68
CA PRO A 83 -19.09 0.61 1.03
C PRO A 83 -17.94 1.06 0.11
N ILE A 84 -17.31 0.13 -0.63
CA ILE A 84 -16.15 0.41 -1.49
C ILE A 84 -16.62 1.17 -2.74
N ARG A 85 -16.12 2.40 -2.94
CA ARG A 85 -16.52 3.29 -4.03
C ARG A 85 -15.54 3.31 -5.19
N ALA A 86 -14.25 3.20 -4.91
CA ALA A 86 -13.25 3.09 -5.95
C ALA A 86 -11.98 2.44 -5.41
N ILE A 87 -11.08 2.11 -6.34
CA ILE A 87 -9.78 1.52 -6.08
C ILE A 87 -8.73 2.38 -6.77
N ILE A 88 -7.66 2.74 -6.08
CA ILE A 88 -6.49 3.39 -6.67
C ILE A 88 -5.36 2.37 -6.73
N LEU A 89 -4.82 2.12 -7.92
CA LEU A 89 -3.69 1.22 -8.12
C LEU A 89 -2.38 2.02 -8.15
N THR A 90 -1.42 1.62 -7.31
CA THR A 90 -0.10 2.26 -7.26
C THR A 90 0.92 1.65 -8.23
N SER A 91 0.73 0.38 -8.61
CA SER A 91 1.52 -0.29 -9.64
C SER A 91 0.68 -1.38 -10.33
N ALA A 92 1.31 -2.15 -11.22
CA ALA A 92 0.71 -3.33 -11.83
C ALA A 92 1.13 -4.65 -11.13
N ASP A 93 1.80 -4.60 -9.99
CA ASP A 93 2.30 -5.79 -9.29
C ASP A 93 1.16 -6.72 -8.86
N LEU A 94 1.41 -8.02 -8.92
CA LEU A 94 0.36 -9.04 -8.70
C LEU A 94 -0.28 -8.92 -7.31
N ASP A 95 0.52 -8.62 -6.29
CA ASP A 95 0.07 -8.40 -4.92
C ASP A 95 -0.76 -7.12 -4.74
N GLN A 96 -0.81 -6.24 -5.75
CA GLN A 96 -1.58 -5.01 -5.74
C GLN A 96 -2.81 -5.03 -6.67
N VAL A 97 -2.93 -6.00 -7.58
CA VAL A 97 -4.00 -6.01 -8.60
C VAL A 97 -4.88 -7.25 -8.59
N LEU A 98 -4.43 -8.38 -8.03
CA LEU A 98 -5.18 -9.64 -8.12
C LEU A 98 -6.53 -9.59 -7.39
N GLY A 99 -6.66 -8.76 -6.35
CA GLY A 99 -7.92 -8.53 -5.65
C GLY A 99 -9.02 -7.96 -6.54
N LEU A 100 -8.69 -7.25 -7.62
CA LEU A 100 -9.70 -6.75 -8.58
C LEU A 100 -10.57 -7.88 -9.11
N LEU A 101 -9.96 -9.04 -9.37
CA LEU A 101 -10.64 -10.22 -9.91
C LEU A 101 -11.58 -10.86 -8.90
N LEU A 102 -11.34 -10.64 -7.60
CA LEU A 102 -12.20 -11.07 -6.51
C LEU A 102 -13.45 -10.18 -6.33
N LEU A 103 -13.54 -9.06 -7.06
CA LEU A 103 -14.69 -8.15 -7.07
C LEU A 103 -15.58 -8.29 -8.32
N ARG A 104 -15.44 -9.39 -9.06
CA ARG A 104 -16.09 -9.61 -10.36
C ARG A 104 -17.60 -9.84 -10.29
N GLU A 105 -18.19 -10.00 -9.10
CA GLU A 105 -19.58 -10.39 -8.84
C GLU A 105 -20.62 -9.28 -9.14
N PHE A 106 -20.50 -8.66 -10.31
CA PHE A 106 -21.46 -7.75 -10.94
C PHE A 106 -21.70 -6.43 -10.19
N GLN A 107 -20.74 -5.99 -9.39
CA GLN A 107 -20.71 -4.61 -8.87
C GLN A 107 -19.97 -3.69 -9.85
N PRO A 108 -20.45 -2.45 -10.08
CA PRO A 108 -19.65 -1.44 -10.78
C PRO A 108 -18.37 -1.14 -10.00
N LEU A 109 -17.23 -1.16 -10.70
CA LEU A 109 -15.92 -0.87 -10.16
C LEU A 109 -15.36 0.38 -10.81
N LEU A 110 -15.05 1.39 -10.01
CA LEU A 110 -14.29 2.55 -10.44
C LEU A 110 -12.82 2.34 -10.08
N VAL A 111 -11.93 2.37 -11.07
CA VAL A 111 -10.50 2.11 -10.88
C VAL A 111 -9.68 3.28 -11.39
N TYR A 112 -8.92 3.89 -10.49
CA TYR A 112 -7.93 4.92 -10.79
C TYR A 112 -6.57 4.25 -11.00
N ALA A 113 -5.96 4.51 -12.15
CA ALA A 113 -4.64 4.00 -12.47
C ALA A 113 -3.94 4.93 -13.47
N THR A 114 -2.61 4.91 -13.48
CA THR A 114 -1.87 5.54 -14.56
C THR A 114 -2.19 4.88 -15.89
N SER A 115 -1.93 5.58 -16.99
CA SER A 115 -2.23 5.07 -18.32
C SER A 115 -1.48 3.76 -18.61
N VAL A 116 -0.24 3.65 -18.12
CA VAL A 116 0.62 2.46 -18.26
C VAL A 116 0.10 1.29 -17.44
N VAL A 117 -0.28 1.49 -16.18
CA VAL A 117 -0.85 0.41 -15.34
C VAL A 117 -2.16 -0.09 -15.95
N ARG A 118 -3.06 0.80 -16.36
CA ARG A 118 -4.30 0.42 -17.03
C ARG A 118 -4.05 -0.40 -18.29
N GLN A 119 -3.18 0.07 -19.19
CA GLN A 119 -2.88 -0.63 -20.44
C GLN A 119 -2.25 -2.01 -20.19
N THR A 120 -1.39 -2.12 -19.17
CA THR A 120 -0.79 -3.38 -18.73
C THR A 120 -1.84 -4.41 -18.33
N LEU A 121 -2.83 -4.00 -17.54
CA LEU A 121 -3.91 -4.86 -17.09
C LEU A 121 -4.88 -5.19 -18.23
N GLN A 122 -5.22 -4.22 -19.08
CA GLN A 122 -6.10 -4.43 -20.24
C GLN A 122 -5.49 -5.34 -21.31
N ALA A 123 -4.16 -5.35 -21.45
CA ALA A 123 -3.45 -6.27 -22.34
C ALA A 123 -3.53 -7.73 -21.85
N ASN A 124 -3.76 -7.96 -20.56
CA ASN A 124 -3.92 -9.29 -19.99
C ASN A 124 -5.38 -9.75 -20.09
N SER A 125 -5.62 -10.81 -20.86
CA SER A 125 -6.98 -11.33 -21.11
C SER A 125 -7.73 -11.75 -19.84
N PHE A 126 -7.03 -12.06 -18.75
CA PHE A 126 -7.62 -12.40 -17.47
C PHE A 126 -8.48 -11.26 -16.88
N PHE A 127 -8.06 -10.00 -17.05
CA PHE A 127 -8.81 -8.84 -16.55
C PHE A 127 -10.09 -8.53 -17.33
N ARG A 128 -10.31 -9.17 -18.49
CA ARG A 128 -11.61 -9.11 -19.19
C ARG A 128 -12.75 -9.71 -18.36
N MET A 129 -12.45 -10.49 -17.31
CA MET A 129 -13.45 -10.94 -16.33
C MET A 129 -14.20 -9.81 -15.62
N LEU A 130 -13.65 -8.59 -15.63
CA LEU A 130 -14.25 -7.39 -15.05
C LEU A 130 -15.08 -6.57 -16.04
N ASP A 131 -15.16 -7.01 -17.30
CA ASP A 131 -15.91 -6.35 -18.38
C ASP A 131 -16.94 -7.32 -18.98
N ARG A 132 -17.73 -7.98 -18.11
CA ARG A 132 -18.77 -8.94 -18.53
C ARG A 132 -20.12 -8.28 -18.79
N LEU A 133 -20.33 -7.10 -18.24
CA LEU A 133 -21.53 -6.28 -18.41
C LEU A 133 -21.12 -4.84 -18.72
N PRO A 134 -21.89 -4.10 -19.53
CA PRO A 134 -21.64 -2.68 -19.76
C PRO A 134 -21.53 -1.90 -18.45
N GLY A 135 -20.43 -1.15 -18.29
CA GLY A 135 -20.18 -0.32 -17.11
C GLY A 135 -19.73 -1.08 -15.86
N GLN A 136 -19.40 -2.37 -15.97
CA GLN A 136 -18.90 -3.13 -14.83
C GLN A 136 -17.55 -2.60 -14.32
N ILE A 137 -16.64 -2.20 -15.20
CA ILE A 137 -15.40 -1.53 -14.84
C ILE A 137 -15.31 -0.19 -15.56
N THR A 138 -15.04 0.87 -14.80
CA THR A 138 -14.78 2.21 -15.30
C THR A 138 -13.36 2.59 -14.89
N TRP A 139 -12.52 2.92 -15.86
CA TRP A 139 -11.16 3.36 -15.62
C TRP A 139 -11.07 4.89 -15.65
N ILE A 140 -10.37 5.45 -14.68
CA ILE A 140 -10.01 6.86 -14.64
C ILE A 140 -8.50 6.98 -14.71
N ASP A 141 -8.02 7.62 -15.78
CA ASP A 141 -6.60 7.89 -15.95
C ASP A 141 -6.16 8.97 -14.97
N ILE A 142 -5.13 8.66 -14.18
CA ILE A 142 -4.46 9.59 -13.26
C ILE A 142 -3.05 9.86 -13.75
N ARG A 143 -2.52 11.06 -13.46
CA ARG A 143 -1.19 11.47 -13.91
C ARG A 143 -0.30 11.83 -12.72
N PRO A 144 1.01 11.52 -12.79
CA PRO A 144 1.97 11.97 -11.81
C PRO A 144 1.89 13.48 -11.57
N ASN A 145 1.91 13.88 -10.29
CA ASN A 145 1.82 15.27 -9.84
C ASN A 145 0.51 16.02 -10.14
N GLU A 146 -0.48 15.40 -10.78
CA GLU A 146 -1.79 16.03 -11.02
C GLU A 146 -2.78 15.60 -9.93
N SER A 147 -3.24 16.55 -9.12
CA SER A 147 -4.25 16.31 -8.09
C SER A 147 -5.63 16.06 -8.70
N PHE A 148 -6.39 15.13 -8.12
CA PHE A 148 -7.76 14.82 -8.52
C PHE A 148 -8.63 14.45 -7.30
N PRO A 149 -9.95 14.74 -7.33
CA PRO A 149 -10.87 14.28 -6.29
C PRO A 149 -11.13 12.77 -6.40
N LEU A 150 -11.23 12.07 -5.26
CA LEU A 150 -11.66 10.68 -5.22
C LEU A 150 -13.18 10.59 -5.31
N ALA A 151 -13.68 10.27 -6.51
CA ALA A 151 -15.10 10.28 -6.86
C ALA A 151 -15.79 11.57 -6.33
N ASP A 152 -16.95 11.44 -5.68
CA ASP A 152 -17.70 12.55 -5.10
C ASP A 152 -17.32 12.83 -3.62
N SER A 153 -16.12 12.42 -3.17
CA SER A 153 -15.67 12.62 -1.79
C SER A 153 -14.90 13.94 -1.59
N GLN A 154 -14.60 14.26 -0.33
CA GLN A 154 -13.76 15.41 0.04
C GLN A 154 -12.26 15.11 -0.03
N ILE A 155 -11.87 13.89 -0.42
CA ILE A 155 -10.47 13.49 -0.50
C ILE A 155 -9.90 13.89 -1.85
N VAL A 156 -8.81 14.64 -1.82
CA VAL A 156 -7.97 14.93 -2.99
C VAL A 156 -6.76 14.00 -2.95
N CYS A 157 -6.52 13.30 -4.05
CA CYS A 157 -5.36 12.43 -4.23
C CYS A 157 -4.39 13.09 -5.23
N THR A 158 -3.10 13.08 -4.90
CA THR A 158 -2.03 13.51 -5.81
C THR A 158 -1.03 12.36 -5.96
N PRO A 159 -0.87 11.78 -7.15
CA PRO A 159 0.11 10.73 -7.40
C PRO A 159 1.53 11.28 -7.27
N ILE A 160 2.35 10.63 -6.45
CA ILE A 160 3.76 10.94 -6.25
C ILE A 160 4.55 10.06 -7.24
N PRO A 161 5.26 10.62 -8.23
CA PRO A 161 6.08 9.81 -9.12
C PRO A 161 7.18 9.11 -8.33
N LEU A 162 7.31 7.80 -8.52
CA LEU A 162 8.41 7.02 -7.98
C LEU A 162 9.11 6.29 -9.13
N PRO A 163 10.44 6.13 -9.07
CA PRO A 163 11.13 5.25 -10.00
C PRO A 163 10.58 3.83 -9.85
N GLY A 164 10.40 3.13 -10.96
CA GLY A 164 9.83 1.79 -10.93
C GLY A 164 9.76 1.19 -12.32
N ALA A 165 9.66 -0.13 -12.37
CA ALA A 165 9.47 -0.88 -13.60
C ALA A 165 8.13 -1.60 -13.55
N LEU A 166 7.63 -1.97 -14.72
CA LEU A 166 6.50 -2.88 -14.79
C LEU A 166 6.89 -4.27 -14.27
N PRO A 167 5.93 -5.01 -13.69
CA PRO A 167 6.16 -6.37 -13.23
C PRO A 167 6.62 -7.27 -14.37
N PHE A 168 7.28 -8.38 -14.03
CA PHE A 168 7.89 -9.28 -15.00
C PHE A 168 6.93 -9.76 -16.11
N TYR A 169 5.66 -10.00 -15.78
CA TYR A 169 4.64 -10.43 -16.75
C TYR A 169 4.31 -9.37 -17.82
N ALA A 170 4.72 -8.13 -17.60
CA ALA A 170 4.51 -6.97 -18.45
C ALA A 170 5.83 -6.40 -18.99
N SER A 171 6.94 -7.11 -18.83
CA SER A 171 8.29 -6.68 -19.23
C SER A 171 8.46 -6.43 -20.74
N THR A 172 7.50 -6.86 -21.57
CA THR A 172 7.48 -6.63 -23.02
C THR A 172 6.88 -5.27 -23.41
N ILE A 173 6.22 -4.58 -22.48
CA ILE A 173 5.71 -3.23 -22.70
C ILE A 173 6.92 -2.27 -22.63
N PRO A 174 7.14 -1.40 -23.63
CA PRO A 174 8.26 -0.46 -23.63
C PRO A 174 8.31 0.38 -22.35
N GLY A 175 9.52 0.77 -21.94
CA GLY A 175 9.76 1.48 -20.68
C GLY A 175 8.76 2.62 -20.44
N ALA A 176 8.15 2.61 -19.25
CA ALA A 176 7.22 3.63 -18.82
C ALA A 176 7.98 4.91 -18.47
N PRO A 177 7.42 6.11 -18.74
CA PRO A 177 7.91 7.34 -18.14
C PRO A 177 8.00 7.22 -16.61
N GLU A 178 8.90 7.99 -16.00
CA GLU A 178 9.02 8.02 -14.53
C GLU A 178 7.67 8.34 -13.88
N GLY A 179 7.30 7.57 -12.85
CA GLY A 179 6.02 7.71 -12.17
C GLY A 179 4.81 7.13 -12.91
N GLU A 180 4.94 6.54 -14.09
CA GLU A 180 3.80 5.87 -14.76
C GLU A 180 3.68 4.39 -14.37
N ALA A 181 4.79 3.71 -14.04
CA ALA A 181 4.75 2.30 -13.63
C ALA A 181 4.55 2.09 -12.12
N SER A 182 5.00 3.05 -11.30
CA SER A 182 4.92 3.03 -9.84
C SER A 182 4.68 4.44 -9.31
N ILE A 183 3.72 4.58 -8.40
CA ILE A 183 3.40 5.85 -7.74
C ILE A 183 3.23 5.66 -6.23
N GLY A 184 3.59 6.68 -5.47
CA GLY A 184 3.03 6.92 -4.15
C GLY A 184 1.75 7.75 -4.26
N LEU A 185 1.05 7.96 -3.16
CA LEU A 185 -0.15 8.78 -3.09
C LEU A 185 -0.03 9.79 -1.96
N LEU A 186 -0.25 11.07 -2.26
CA LEU A 186 -0.52 12.08 -1.25
C LEU A 186 -2.04 12.26 -1.16
N LEU A 187 -2.60 11.94 0.00
CA LEU A 187 -4.03 11.93 0.27
C LEU A 187 -4.36 13.09 1.20
N GLU A 188 -5.22 13.99 0.75
CA GLU A 188 -5.55 15.22 1.47
C GLU A 188 -7.07 15.35 1.69
N CYS A 189 -7.47 15.74 2.89
CA CYS A 189 -8.87 16.08 3.20
C CYS A 189 -8.88 17.17 4.28
N GLU A 190 -9.54 18.29 4.00
CA GLU A 190 -9.68 19.42 4.95
C GLU A 190 -8.34 19.89 5.55
N GLY A 191 -7.29 19.92 4.73
CA GLY A 191 -5.93 20.33 5.12
C GLY A 191 -5.13 19.28 5.90
N LYS A 192 -5.65 18.06 6.07
CA LYS A 192 -4.92 16.91 6.62
C LYS A 192 -4.36 16.04 5.52
N ARG A 193 -3.09 15.65 5.66
CA ARG A 193 -2.28 14.99 4.64
C ARG A 193 -1.69 13.67 5.13
N ILE A 194 -1.86 12.62 4.32
CA ILE A 194 -1.23 11.31 4.50
C ILE A 194 -0.41 11.01 3.25
N ALA A 195 0.88 10.72 3.40
CA ALA A 195 1.69 10.15 2.33
C ALA A 195 1.66 8.62 2.41
N TYR A 196 1.25 7.96 1.33
CA TYR A 196 1.23 6.51 1.19
C TYR A 196 2.21 6.09 0.10
N THR A 197 3.33 5.48 0.48
CA THR A 197 4.43 5.14 -0.42
C THR A 197 4.84 3.68 -0.17
N PRO A 198 4.14 2.70 -0.80
CA PRO A 198 4.29 1.28 -0.49
C PRO A 198 5.54 0.63 -1.11
N SER A 199 6.11 1.26 -2.14
CA SER A 199 7.36 0.83 -2.78
C SER A 199 8.21 2.07 -3.05
N VAL A 200 9.35 2.19 -2.39
CA VAL A 200 10.24 3.35 -2.52
C VAL A 200 11.65 2.85 -2.89
N PRO A 201 12.14 3.11 -4.11
CA PRO A 201 13.48 2.70 -4.51
C PRO A 201 14.57 3.59 -3.91
N GLU A 202 14.25 4.86 -3.66
CA GLU A 202 15.18 5.88 -3.20
C GLU A 202 14.45 6.98 -2.42
N VAL A 203 15.07 7.46 -1.33
CA VAL A 203 14.61 8.64 -0.60
C VAL A 203 15.23 9.90 -1.19
N THR A 204 14.49 10.56 -2.08
CA THR A 204 14.90 11.82 -2.73
C THR A 204 14.60 13.04 -1.86
N ASP A 205 15.22 14.19 -2.18
CA ASP A 205 14.92 15.45 -1.48
C ASP A 205 13.49 15.93 -1.69
N ASN A 206 12.90 15.69 -2.87
CA ASN A 206 11.50 15.97 -3.14
C ASN A 206 10.58 15.15 -2.22
N LEU A 207 10.89 13.86 -2.04
CA LEU A 207 10.13 12.99 -1.15
C LEU A 207 10.26 13.45 0.31
N ARG A 208 11.49 13.81 0.76
CA ARG A 208 11.71 14.39 2.10
C ARG A 208 10.92 15.68 2.31
N HIS A 209 10.89 16.55 1.30
CA HIS A 209 10.14 17.81 1.37
C HIS A 209 8.63 17.55 1.49
N LEU A 210 8.09 16.63 0.68
CA LEU A 210 6.70 16.21 0.73
C LEU A 210 6.35 15.66 2.12
N TYR A 211 7.15 14.74 2.65
CA TYR A 211 6.93 14.14 3.96
C TYR A 211 6.84 15.16 5.10
N ARG A 212 7.63 16.25 5.08
CA ARG A 212 7.54 17.30 6.12
C ARG A 212 6.20 18.03 6.15
N SER A 213 5.41 17.94 5.09
CA SER A 213 4.09 18.57 4.99
C SER A 213 2.93 17.66 5.41
N CYS A 214 3.22 16.43 5.85
CA CYS A 214 2.22 15.42 6.17
C CYS A 214 2.01 15.27 7.69
N GLU A 215 0.78 14.94 8.08
CA GLU A 215 0.47 14.47 9.43
C GLU A 215 0.86 12.99 9.64
N ALA A 216 0.79 12.20 8.57
CA ALA A 216 1.19 10.79 8.61
C ALA A 216 1.92 10.34 7.35
N ILE A 217 2.88 9.43 7.54
CA ILE A 217 3.64 8.79 6.46
C ILE A 217 3.53 7.27 6.61
N MET A 218 3.11 6.60 5.53
CA MET A 218 3.15 5.15 5.37
C MET A 218 4.27 4.81 4.40
N MET A 219 5.37 4.29 4.94
CA MET A 219 6.64 4.10 4.22
C MET A 219 6.91 2.62 3.98
N ASP A 220 7.43 2.32 2.79
CA ASP A 220 7.98 1.02 2.41
C ASP A 220 8.99 0.50 3.46
N ALA A 221 8.79 -0.74 3.85
CA ALA A 221 9.60 -1.47 4.81
C ALA A 221 9.87 -2.91 4.35
N THR A 222 9.95 -3.12 3.04
CA THR A 222 10.03 -4.47 2.45
C THR A 222 11.20 -5.24 3.01
N PHE A 223 12.39 -4.63 3.07
CA PHE A 223 13.60 -5.30 3.54
C PHE A 223 14.35 -4.47 4.58
N TRP A 224 14.91 -5.14 5.59
CA TRP A 224 15.82 -4.50 6.53
C TRP A 224 17.15 -4.15 5.88
N SER A 225 17.68 -5.05 5.05
CA SER A 225 18.97 -4.88 4.38
C SER A 225 18.92 -5.28 2.90
N ASP A 226 19.83 -4.74 2.09
CA ASP A 226 19.84 -4.97 0.64
C ASP A 226 20.01 -6.45 0.22
N THR A 227 20.71 -7.24 1.02
CA THR A 227 21.02 -8.65 0.76
C THR A 227 20.04 -9.64 1.40
N GLU A 228 18.92 -9.16 1.96
CA GLU A 228 18.03 -9.97 2.78
C GLU A 228 17.48 -11.21 2.06
N LEU A 229 17.00 -11.05 0.82
CA LEU A 229 16.56 -12.20 0.01
C LEU A 229 17.69 -13.15 -0.33
N ASN A 230 18.89 -12.62 -0.63
CA ASN A 230 20.05 -13.44 -0.97
C ASN A 230 20.48 -14.36 0.19
N ARG A 231 20.27 -13.92 1.45
CA ARG A 231 20.51 -14.74 2.63
C ARG A 231 19.49 -15.88 2.78
N LEU A 232 18.28 -15.72 2.26
CA LEU A 232 17.25 -16.77 2.25
C LEU A 232 17.39 -17.73 1.07
N GLN A 233 17.70 -17.20 -0.11
CA GLN A 233 17.86 -17.97 -1.34
C GLN A 233 18.90 -17.31 -2.25
N THR A 234 20.03 -17.98 -2.43
CA THR A 234 21.11 -17.52 -3.31
C THR A 234 20.60 -17.29 -4.73
N GLY A 235 21.01 -16.17 -5.34
CA GLY A 235 20.66 -15.81 -6.72
C GLY A 235 19.36 -15.00 -6.84
N THR A 236 18.78 -14.60 -5.70
CA THR A 236 17.68 -13.63 -5.68
C THR A 236 18.20 -12.20 -5.84
N PRO A 237 17.37 -11.26 -6.34
CA PRO A 237 17.78 -9.87 -6.49
C PRO A 237 18.09 -9.19 -5.16
N LEU A 238 18.87 -8.11 -5.23
CA LEU A 238 19.08 -7.16 -4.12
C LEU A 238 17.84 -6.28 -3.97
N ALA A 239 17.54 -5.82 -2.76
CA ALA A 239 16.38 -4.97 -2.47
C ALA A 239 16.31 -3.75 -3.42
N ARG A 240 17.44 -3.04 -3.57
CA ARG A 240 17.53 -1.87 -4.46
C ARG A 240 17.25 -2.20 -5.92
N SER A 241 17.64 -3.40 -6.37
CA SER A 241 17.45 -3.85 -7.75
C SER A 241 15.99 -4.17 -8.11
N ILE A 242 15.14 -4.37 -7.08
CA ILE A 242 13.70 -4.57 -7.22
C ILE A 242 12.89 -3.40 -6.64
N GLY A 243 13.52 -2.23 -6.50
CA GLY A 243 12.81 -0.98 -6.21
C GLY A 243 12.52 -0.72 -4.74
N HIS A 244 13.31 -1.29 -3.82
CA HIS A 244 13.14 -1.10 -2.39
C HIS A 244 14.42 -0.57 -1.72
N VAL A 245 14.33 0.59 -1.07
CA VAL A 245 15.36 1.10 -0.17
C VAL A 245 15.38 0.26 1.12
N PRO A 246 16.54 -0.25 1.57
CA PRO A 246 16.63 -0.94 2.84
C PRO A 246 16.25 -0.04 4.03
N LEU A 247 15.69 -0.61 5.10
CA LEU A 247 15.40 0.15 6.31
C LEU A 247 16.66 0.53 7.10
N GLY A 248 17.51 -0.46 7.37
CA GLY A 248 18.72 -0.33 8.18
C GLY A 248 19.95 0.09 7.36
N GLY A 249 21.02 0.44 8.07
CA GLY A 249 22.26 0.93 7.47
C GLY A 249 22.34 2.46 7.39
N GLU A 250 23.55 2.97 7.11
CA GLU A 250 23.83 4.42 7.07
C GLU A 250 23.09 5.14 5.92
N ASP A 251 22.75 4.40 4.86
CA ASP A 251 22.04 4.84 3.67
C ASP A 251 20.62 4.23 3.56
N GLY A 252 20.11 3.70 4.69
CA GLY A 252 18.76 3.14 4.80
C GLY A 252 17.70 4.17 5.22
N THR A 253 16.43 3.79 5.10
CA THR A 253 15.27 4.64 5.43
C THR A 253 15.38 5.29 6.81
N LEU A 254 15.80 4.53 7.83
CA LEU A 254 15.88 5.05 9.21
C LEU A 254 16.88 6.21 9.32
N ALA A 255 18.05 6.09 8.70
CA ALA A 255 19.07 7.14 8.68
C ALA A 255 18.65 8.33 7.78
N LEU A 256 18.18 8.03 6.57
CA LEU A 256 17.82 9.03 5.56
C LEU A 256 16.60 9.90 5.93
N LEU A 257 15.72 9.40 6.80
CA LEU A 257 14.53 10.09 7.29
C LEU A 257 14.61 10.47 8.78
N SER A 258 15.79 10.37 9.40
CA SER A 258 16.01 10.69 10.83
C SER A 258 15.56 12.10 11.23
N ASN A 259 15.68 13.07 10.32
CA ASN A 259 15.30 14.47 10.54
C ASN A 259 13.84 14.80 10.14
N ILE A 260 13.04 13.79 9.77
CA ILE A 260 11.62 13.97 9.43
C ILE A 260 10.80 13.75 10.70
N ASN A 261 10.34 14.88 11.25
CA ASN A 261 9.51 14.92 12.45
C ASN A 261 8.06 15.19 12.05
N VAL A 262 7.29 14.13 11.85
CA VAL A 262 5.84 14.17 11.64
C VAL A 262 5.14 13.44 12.80
N PRO A 263 3.86 13.74 13.08
CA PRO A 263 3.11 13.09 14.15
C PRO A 263 3.10 11.56 14.07
N THR A 264 2.94 11.01 12.86
CA THR A 264 2.78 9.57 12.65
C THR A 264 3.68 9.07 11.53
N LYS A 265 4.57 8.11 11.83
CA LYS A 265 5.43 7.42 10.87
C LYS A 265 5.19 5.92 10.99
N VAL A 266 4.72 5.26 9.93
CA VAL A 266 4.37 3.84 9.95
C VAL A 266 5.05 3.11 8.80
N LEU A 267 5.67 1.98 9.12
CA LEU A 267 6.27 1.06 8.16
C LEU A 267 5.23 0.06 7.66
N ILE A 268 5.14 -0.10 6.33
CA ILE A 268 4.18 -0.96 5.63
C ILE A 268 4.90 -1.79 4.55
N HIS A 269 4.19 -2.70 3.88
CA HIS A 269 4.76 -3.56 2.83
C HIS A 269 5.93 -4.42 3.33
N ILE A 270 5.80 -5.06 4.49
CA ILE A 270 6.93 -5.72 5.17
C ILE A 270 7.10 -7.15 4.64
N ASN A 271 8.26 -7.50 4.07
CA ASN A 271 8.48 -8.86 3.57
C ASN A 271 8.58 -9.87 4.72
N ASN A 272 8.19 -11.11 4.47
CA ASN A 272 8.22 -12.20 5.46
C ASN A 272 9.61 -12.53 6.02
N SER A 273 10.68 -12.00 5.40
CA SER A 273 12.07 -12.13 5.80
C SER A 273 12.55 -11.02 6.74
N ASN A 274 11.79 -9.94 6.90
CA ASN A 274 12.27 -8.74 7.55
C ASN A 274 12.28 -8.93 9.09
N PRO A 275 13.45 -8.81 9.76
CA PRO A 275 13.58 -9.05 11.20
C PRO A 275 12.72 -8.14 12.08
N ILE A 276 12.22 -7.00 11.58
CA ILE A 276 11.29 -6.15 12.34
C ILE A 276 9.98 -6.86 12.67
N LEU A 277 9.66 -7.99 12.01
CA LEU A 277 8.47 -8.80 12.30
C LEU A 277 8.58 -9.60 13.61
N ASP A 278 9.78 -9.76 14.16
CA ASP A 278 10.02 -10.35 15.49
C ASP A 278 10.18 -9.24 16.53
N PRO A 279 9.23 -9.06 17.47
CA PRO A 279 9.30 -8.01 18.50
C PRO A 279 10.52 -8.11 19.44
N LEU A 280 11.26 -9.22 19.41
CA LEU A 280 12.46 -9.43 20.21
C LEU A 280 13.76 -9.23 19.42
N SER A 281 13.69 -8.82 18.14
CA SER A 281 14.88 -8.53 17.34
C SER A 281 15.46 -7.15 17.66
N ALA A 282 16.77 -6.99 17.44
CA ALA A 282 17.42 -5.70 17.62
C ALA A 282 16.92 -4.67 16.58
N GLU A 283 16.59 -5.14 15.38
CA GLU A 283 16.04 -4.37 14.27
C GLU A 283 14.66 -3.81 14.59
N HIS A 284 13.81 -4.59 15.27
CA HIS A 284 12.52 -4.12 15.78
C HIS A 284 12.72 -2.99 16.78
N GLU A 285 13.61 -3.17 17.77
CA GLU A 285 13.90 -2.17 18.79
C GLU A 285 14.48 -0.88 18.17
N GLU A 286 15.41 -1.01 17.23
CA GLU A 286 16.01 0.12 16.50
C GLU A 286 14.96 0.92 15.73
N THR A 287 14.03 0.23 15.06
CA THR A 287 12.90 0.85 14.36
C THR A 287 12.04 1.70 15.29
N LEU A 288 11.67 1.16 16.46
CA LEU A 288 10.89 1.90 17.46
C LEU A 288 11.66 3.09 18.03
N ARG A 289 12.97 2.92 18.31
CA ARG A 289 13.84 4.00 18.80
C ARG A 289 13.99 5.13 17.78
N ALA A 290 13.93 4.84 16.49
CA ALA A 290 13.91 5.84 15.41
C ALA A 290 12.54 6.56 15.27
N GLY A 291 11.57 6.24 16.13
CA GLY A 291 10.24 6.86 16.16
C GLY A 291 9.31 6.36 15.06
N TRP A 292 9.57 5.18 14.49
CA TRP A 292 8.70 4.53 13.53
C TRP A 292 7.80 3.52 14.22
N GLN A 293 6.53 3.48 13.83
CA GLN A 293 5.63 2.38 14.13
C GLN A 293 5.79 1.29 13.07
N ILE A 294 5.64 0.04 13.48
CA ILE A 294 5.60 -1.11 12.56
C ILE A 294 4.13 -1.44 12.33
N GLY A 295 3.67 -1.31 11.08
CA GLY A 295 2.28 -1.57 10.73
C GLY A 295 1.84 -2.99 11.10
N HIS A 296 0.58 -3.10 11.49
CA HIS A 296 -0.11 -4.37 11.65
C HIS A 296 -1.48 -4.30 10.97
N ASP A 297 -2.02 -5.46 10.61
CA ASP A 297 -3.35 -5.54 10.03
C ASP A 297 -4.39 -5.02 11.02
N GLY A 298 -5.32 -4.19 10.54
CA GLY A 298 -6.31 -3.49 11.35
C GLY A 298 -5.82 -2.19 12.00
N TRP A 299 -4.57 -1.75 11.77
CA TRP A 299 -4.10 -0.45 12.23
C TRP A 299 -4.93 0.68 11.62
N GLU A 300 -5.25 1.71 12.42
CA GLU A 300 -6.12 2.80 12.00
C GLU A 300 -5.64 4.18 12.47
N LEU A 301 -5.99 5.20 11.69
CA LEU A 301 -5.74 6.60 11.98
C LEU A 301 -6.97 7.43 11.60
N THR A 302 -7.39 8.32 12.50
CA THR A 302 -8.37 9.35 12.20
C THR A 302 -7.74 10.73 12.42
N LEU A 303 -7.71 11.54 11.37
CA LEU A 303 -7.27 12.93 11.43
C LEU A 303 -8.49 13.85 11.41
N HIS A 304 -8.56 14.73 12.41
CA HIS A 304 -9.60 15.75 12.52
C HIS A 304 -9.14 17.04 11.82
N PRO A 305 -10.05 17.80 11.21
CA PRO A 305 -9.71 19.11 10.64
C PRO A 305 -9.04 19.98 11.69
N SER A 306 -8.07 20.79 11.27
CA SER A 306 -7.53 21.83 12.14
C SER A 306 -8.69 22.74 12.55
N SER A 307 -8.92 22.93 13.85
CA SER A 307 -9.90 23.91 14.32
C SER A 307 -9.55 25.24 13.67
N LYS A 308 -10.46 25.83 12.88
CA LYS A 308 -10.30 27.22 12.45
C LYS A 308 -10.08 28.02 13.73
N ALA A 309 -8.89 28.59 13.90
CA ALA A 309 -8.69 29.58 14.94
C ALA A 309 -9.77 30.64 14.71
N ALA A 310 -10.69 30.79 15.66
CA ALA A 310 -11.59 31.92 15.67
C ALA A 310 -10.71 33.16 15.90
N ALA A 311 -10.35 33.84 14.82
CA ALA A 311 -9.73 35.16 14.83
C ALA A 311 -10.07 35.87 13.51
#